data_AF-A0A5M6CTN3-F1
#
_entry.id   AF-A0A5M6CTN3-F1
#
_cell.length_a   1.000
_cell.length_b   1.000
_cell.length_c   1.000
_cell.angle_alpha   90.00
_cell.angle_beta   90.00
_cell.angle_gamma   90.00
#
_symmetry.space_group_name_H-M   'P 1'
#
loop_
_entity.id
_entity.type
_entity.pdbx_description
1 polymer ?
#
loop_
_entity_poly.entity_id
_entity_poly.type
_entity_poly.pdbx_seq_one_letter_code
_entity_poly.pdbx_strand_id
1 'polypeptide(L)' 'TLRRGASGELVKLFQVKIRVEADGNFGPKTEAALRAFQREHNLVADGIVGPKTWLVIDTVVIA' A
#
# COMPACT_ATOMS: atom_id res chain seq x y z
N THR A 1 3.54 5.81 8.52
CA THR A 1 4.28 5.00 7.53
C THR A 1 4.02 3.53 7.76
N LEU A 2 3.73 2.74 6.73
CA LEU A 2 3.57 1.28 6.84
C LEU A 2 4.69 0.56 6.06
N ARG A 3 5.07 -0.63 6.53
CA ARG A 3 6.06 -1.52 5.89
C ARG A 3 5.82 -2.96 6.34
N ARG A 4 6.53 -3.92 5.74
CA ARG A 4 6.49 -5.33 6.14
C ARG A 4 6.61 -5.50 7.66
N GLY A 5 5.75 -6.35 8.22
CA GLY A 5 5.66 -6.61 9.66
C GLY A 5 4.68 -5.70 10.40
N ALA A 6 4.18 -4.62 9.78
CA ALA A 6 3.06 -3.86 10.33
C ALA A 6 1.77 -4.68 10.28
N SER A 7 0.86 -4.40 11.22
CA SER A 7 -0.47 -5.00 11.23
C SER A 7 -1.54 -4.03 11.78
N GLY A 8 -2.81 -4.38 11.60
CA GLY A 8 -3.97 -3.65 12.13
C GLY A 8 -4.78 -2.89 11.08
N GLU A 9 -5.70 -2.05 11.56
CA GLU A 9 -6.73 -1.43 10.73
C GLU A 9 -6.16 -0.50 9.64
N LEU A 10 -5.03 0.17 9.88
CA LEU A 10 -4.36 0.97 8.84
C LEU A 10 -3.79 0.11 7.70
N VAL A 11 -3.32 -1.10 8.01
CA VAL A 11 -2.85 -2.05 6.99
C VAL A 11 -4.05 -2.57 6.19
N LYS A 12 -5.15 -2.90 6.88
CA LYS A 12 -6.40 -3.33 6.22
C LYS A 12 -6.94 -2.24 5.29
N LEU A 13 -6.98 -0.99 5.76
CA LEU A 13 -7.38 0.16 4.94
C LEU A 13 -6.49 0.29 3.70
N PHE A 14 -5.17 0.23 3.87
CA PHE A 14 -4.24 0.25 2.75
C PHE A 14 -4.53 -0.88 1.75
N GLN A 15 -4.65 -2.13 2.23
CA GLN A 15 -4.91 -3.31 1.42
C GLN A 15 -6.22 -3.15 0.61
N VAL A 16 -7.28 -2.65 1.24
CA VAL A 16 -8.55 -2.32 0.57
C VAL A 16 -8.32 -1.30 -0.54
N LYS A 17 -7.60 -0.20 -0.24
CA LYS A 17 -7.37 0.88 -1.22
C LYS A 17 -6.57 0.41 -2.44
N ILE A 18 -5.59 -0.47 -2.26
CA ILE A 18 -4.83 -1.06 -3.38
C ILE A 18 -5.44 -2.37 -3.92
N ARG A 19 -6.67 -2.71 -3.52
CA ARG A 19 -7.45 -3.85 -4.01
C ARG A 19 -6.75 -5.21 -3.87
N VAL A 20 -6.14 -5.47 -2.70
CA VAL A 20 -5.61 -6.78 -2.34
C VAL A 20 -6.33 -7.36 -1.13
N GLU A 21 -6.05 -8.63 -0.81
CA GLU A 21 -6.58 -9.30 0.37
C GLU A 21 -6.31 -8.47 1.65
N ALA A 22 -7.40 -8.11 2.33
CA ALA A 22 -7.41 -7.17 3.44
C ALA A 22 -7.41 -7.90 4.80
N ASP A 23 -6.37 -8.69 5.04
CA ASP A 23 -6.19 -9.47 6.26
C ASP A 23 -5.63 -8.65 7.45
N GLY A 24 -5.24 -7.40 7.19
CA GLY A 24 -4.64 -6.52 8.18
C GLY A 24 -3.18 -6.85 8.49
N ASN A 25 -2.53 -7.76 7.76
CA ASN A 25 -1.13 -8.13 7.95
C ASN A 25 -0.27 -7.68 6.77
N PHE A 26 0.75 -6.87 7.04
CA PHE A 26 1.67 -6.42 6.01
C PHE A 26 2.73 -7.50 5.75
N GLY A 27 2.32 -8.53 5.02
CA GLY A 27 3.17 -9.66 4.64
C GLY A 27 3.89 -9.48 3.30
N PRO A 28 4.59 -10.54 2.83
CA PRO A 28 5.28 -10.54 1.53
C PRO A 28 4.36 -10.20 0.35
N LYS A 29 3.11 -10.68 0.38
CA LYS A 29 2.11 -10.41 -0.67
C LYS A 29 1.75 -8.92 -0.72
N THR A 30 1.49 -8.29 0.43
CA THR A 30 1.19 -6.87 0.53
C THR A 30 2.36 -6.00 0.06
N GLU A 31 3.60 -6.38 0.38
CA GLU A 31 4.77 -5.64 -0.11
C GLU A 31 4.96 -5.76 -1.62
N ALA A 32 4.77 -6.97 -2.17
CA ALA A 32 4.86 -7.17 -3.62
C ALA A 32 3.81 -6.31 -4.36
N ALA A 33 2.58 -6.30 -3.86
CA ALA A 33 1.50 -5.46 -4.40
C ALA A 33 1.80 -3.97 -4.27
N LEU A 34 2.32 -3.52 -3.12
CA LEU A 34 2.75 -2.14 -2.93
C LEU A 34 3.82 -1.74 -3.94
N ARG A 35 4.85 -2.58 -4.15
CA ARG A 35 5.91 -2.28 -5.11
C ARG A 35 5.38 -2.25 -6.55
N ALA A 36 4.39 -3.06 -6.89
CA ALA A 36 3.73 -2.99 -8.19
C ALA A 36 2.98 -1.67 -8.36
N PHE A 37 2.15 -1.30 -7.38
CA PHE A 37 1.44 -0.02 -7.32
C PHE A 37 2.39 1.18 -7.44
N GLN A 38 3.50 1.16 -6.69
CA GLN A 38 4.51 2.22 -6.75
C GLN A 38 5.11 2.36 -8.17
N ARG A 39 5.42 1.25 -8.86
CA ARG A 39 5.94 1.29 -10.24
C ARG A 39 4.91 1.85 -11.21
N GLU A 40 3.66 1.39 -11.11
CA GLU A 40 2.55 1.83 -11.97
C GLU A 40 2.31 3.34 -11.86
N HIS A 41 2.50 3.91 -10.68
CA HIS A 41 2.31 5.33 -10.41
C HIS A 41 3.61 6.16 -10.38
N ASN A 42 4.69 5.66 -11.00
CA ASN A 42 5.97 6.39 -11.10
C ASN A 42 6.58 6.82 -9.75
N LEU A 43 6.35 6.06 -8.69
CA LEU A 43 6.99 6.21 -7.40
C LEU A 43 8.24 5.31 -7.32
N VAL A 44 9.14 5.63 -6.37
CA VAL A 44 10.20 4.70 -5.99
C VAL A 44 9.54 3.46 -5.38
N ALA A 45 9.80 2.30 -5.99
CA ALA A 45 9.24 1.02 -5.58
C ALA A 45 9.97 0.44 -4.35
N ASP A 46 10.01 1.18 -3.24
CA ASP A 46 10.74 0.86 -2.02
C ASP A 46 10.02 -0.11 -1.07
N GLY A 47 8.72 -0.37 -1.30
CA GLY A 47 7.91 -1.24 -0.44
C GLY A 47 7.48 -0.58 0.88
N ILE A 48 7.47 0.76 0.94
CA ILE A 48 7.08 1.55 2.11
C ILE A 48 5.88 2.44 1.76
N VAL A 49 4.82 2.38 2.58
CA VAL A 49 3.67 3.30 2.46
C VAL A 49 4.02 4.59 3.20
N GLY A 50 4.73 5.48 2.50
CA GLY A 50 5.06 6.83 2.96
C GLY A 50 4.05 7.89 2.50
N PRO A 51 4.27 9.18 2.81
CA PRO A 51 3.35 10.27 2.45
C PRO A 51 3.05 10.35 0.94
N LYS A 52 4.05 10.12 0.08
CA LYS A 52 3.85 10.11 -1.38
C LYS A 52 2.94 8.97 -1.84
N THR A 53 3.07 7.79 -1.24
CA THR A 53 2.20 6.65 -1.54
C THR A 53 0.76 6.92 -1.11
N TRP A 54 0.56 7.47 0.09
CA TRP A 54 -0.78 7.86 0.55
C TRP A 54 -1.43 8.92 -0.35
N LEU A 55 -0.66 9.94 -0.76
CA LEU A 55 -1.13 10.96 -1.69
C LEU A 55 -1.65 10.36 -3.00
N VAL A 56 -0.88 9.45 -3.61
CA VAL A 56 -1.29 8.78 -4.85
C VAL A 56 -2.55 7.93 -4.61
N ILE A 57 -2.57 7.13 -3.54
CA ILE A 57 -3.73 6.32 -3.16
C ILE A 57 -5.00 7.17 -3.05
N ASP A 58 -4.93 8.31 -2.35
CA ASP A 58 -6.09 9.18 -2.19
C ASP A 58 -6.49 9.86 -3.51
N THR A 59 -5.54 10.10 -4.41
CA THR A 59 -5.83 10.68 -5.73
C THR A 59 -6.48 9.68 -6.68
N VAL A 60 -6.09 8.40 -6.64
CA VAL A 60 -6.54 7.38 -7.61
C VAL A 60 -7.71 6.52 -7.13
N VAL A 61 -7.96 6.48 -5.82
CA VAL A 61 -9.02 5.64 -5.22
C VAL A 61 -10.28 6.45 -4.85
N ILE A 62 -10.22 7.79 -4.92
CA ILE A 62 -11.37 8.68 -4.65
C ILE A 62 -11.99 9.22 -5.96
N ALA A 63 -11.58 8.69 -7.12
CA ALA A 63 -12.19 8.95 -8.43
C ALA A 63 -13.12 7.81 -8.86
#